data_AF-A0A8K0RKH8-F1
#
_entry.id   AF-A0A8K0RKH8-F1
#
_cell.length_a   1.000
_cell.length_b   1.000
_cell.length_c   1.000
_cell.angle_alpha   90.00
_cell.angle_beta   90.00
_cell.angle_gamma   90.00
#
_symmetry.space_group_name_H-M   'P 1'
#
loop_
_entity.id
_entity.type
_entity.pdbx_description
1 polymer ?
#
loop_
_entity_poly.entity_id
_entity_poly.type
_entity_poly.pdbx_seq_one_letter_code
_entity_poly.pdbx_strand_id
1 'polypeptide(L)'
;MSVPQLALVIVQMDPFHSELAAQVTSLPPPPQLLLFGDSTTQNAPSLQTELTERYMRRLDVLSHGPGGYNTNSTLTLLSSFFPAVAPSKTVPRVAAMTVHFGANDSCSPGEPQYCDLDTFKLNIRRILD
;
A
#
# COMPACT_ATOMS: atom_id res chain seq x y z
N MET A 1 -2.50 39.09 7.70
CA MET A 1 -2.98 37.71 7.92
C MET A 1 -1.85 36.94 8.59
N SER A 2 -2.06 36.49 9.83
CA SER A 2 -1.05 35.82 10.65
C SER A 2 -1.01 34.33 10.31
N VAL A 3 0.18 33.78 10.06
CA VAL A 3 0.41 32.36 9.81
C VAL A 3 0.34 31.61 11.16
N PRO A 4 -0.44 30.53 11.31
CA PRO A 4 -0.47 29.78 12.56
C PRO A 4 0.85 29.03 12.75
N GLN A 5 1.51 29.27 13.87
CA GLN A 5 2.75 28.61 14.27
C GLN A 5 2.40 27.23 14.83
N LEU A 6 2.77 26.16 14.11
CA LEU A 6 2.68 24.79 14.59
C LEU A 6 3.63 24.64 15.79
N ALA A 7 3.08 24.63 16.99
CA ALA A 7 3.83 24.31 18.20
C ALA A 7 4.15 22.81 18.18
N LEU A 8 5.44 22.47 18.06
CA LEU A 8 5.94 21.12 18.27
C LEU A 8 5.73 20.78 19.75
N VAL A 9 4.68 20.02 20.07
CA VAL A 9 4.45 19.51 21.42
C VAL A 9 5.46 18.39 21.66
N ILE A 10 6.61 18.73 22.26
CA ILE A 10 7.54 17.73 22.78
C ILE A 10 6.95 17.22 24.09
N VAL A 11 6.32 16.05 24.05
CA VAL A 11 5.87 15.38 25.27
C VAL A 11 7.10 14.84 25.98
N GLN A 12 7.50 15.44 27.11
CA GLN A 12 8.51 14.85 27.99
C GLN A 12 7.97 13.54 28.56
N MET A 13 8.41 12.42 27.98
CA MET A 13 8.15 11.09 28.54
C MET A 13 9.03 10.91 29.78
N ASP A 14 8.46 10.41 30.87
CA ASP A 14 9.26 10.03 32.03
C ASP A 14 10.21 8.85 31.67
N PRO A 15 11.25 8.58 32.48
CA PRO A 15 12.24 7.55 32.16
C PRO A 15 11.65 6.15 31.97
N PHE A 16 10.56 5.83 32.66
CA PHE A 16 9.88 4.53 32.56
C PHE A 16 9.13 4.41 31.23
N HIS A 17 8.44 5.47 30.80
CA HIS A 17 7.82 5.56 29.48
C HIS A 17 8.86 5.61 28.36
N SER A 18 10.05 6.17 28.60
CA SER A 18 11.18 6.16 27.65
C SER A 18 11.69 4.73 27.43
N GLU A 19 11.86 3.95 28.50
CA GLU A 19 12.32 2.56 28.42
C GLU A 19 11.27 1.64 27.79
N LEU A 20 10.00 1.83 28.15
CA LEU A 20 8.87 1.13 27.51
C LEU A 20 8.74 1.52 26.02
N ALA A 21 8.88 2.80 25.67
CA ALA A 21 8.87 3.26 24.29
C ALA A 21 10.04 2.68 23.50
N ALA A 22 11.23 2.60 24.09
CA ALA A 22 12.40 1.94 23.48
C ALA A 22 12.15 0.43 23.24
N GLN A 23 11.50 -0.26 24.19
CA GLN A 23 11.12 -1.67 24.02
C GLN A 23 10.07 -1.85 22.92
N VAL A 24 9.01 -1.03 22.91
CA VAL A 24 7.96 -1.08 21.89
C VAL A 24 8.51 -0.74 20.50
N THR A 25 9.38 0.27 20.37
CA THR A 25 10.03 0.63 19.10
C THR A 25 11.08 -0.40 18.63
N SER A 26 11.54 -1.28 19.52
CA SER A 26 12.44 -2.38 19.17
C SER A 26 11.74 -3.60 18.54
N LEU A 27 10.41 -3.69 18.68
CA LEU A 27 9.62 -4.73 18.03
C LEU A 27 9.58 -4.50 16.53
N PRO A 28 9.72 -5.54 15.71
CA PRO A 28 9.55 -5.40 14.27
C PRO A 28 8.11 -4.95 13.97
N PRO A 29 7.91 -4.11 12.94
CA PRO A 29 6.57 -3.75 12.50
C PRO A 29 5.79 -5.00 12.08
N PRO A 30 4.45 -4.97 12.19
CA PRO A 30 3.63 -6.07 11.70
C PRO A 30 3.90 -6.33 10.22
N PRO A 31 3.83 -7.59 9.77
CA PRO A 31 3.79 -7.86 8.34
C PRO A 31 2.53 -7.23 7.71
N GLN A 32 2.55 -7.06 6.40
CA GLN A 32 1.46 -6.42 5.66
C GLN A 32 0.78 -7.37 4.68
N LEU A 33 -0.54 -7.27 4.59
CA LEU A 33 -1.34 -7.75 3.46
C LEU A 33 -1.71 -6.55 2.60
N LEU A 34 -1.23 -6.53 1.36
CA LEU A 34 -1.50 -5.44 0.45
C LEU A 34 -2.60 -5.77 -0.56
N LEU A 35 -3.63 -4.93 -0.60
CA LEU A 35 -4.67 -4.95 -1.62
C LEU A 35 -4.26 -4.01 -2.75
N PHE A 36 -3.68 -4.54 -3.83
CA PHE A 36 -3.17 -3.76 -4.94
C PHE A 36 -4.06 -3.89 -6.19
N GLY A 37 -4.44 -2.77 -6.80
CA GLY A 37 -5.33 -2.79 -7.97
C GLY A 37 -5.74 -1.42 -8.47
N ASP A 38 -6.93 -1.35 -9.06
CA ASP A 38 -7.52 -0.11 -9.60
C ASP A 38 -8.65 0.46 -8.71
N SER A 39 -9.51 1.31 -9.27
CA SER A 39 -10.68 1.89 -8.60
C SER A 39 -11.60 0.84 -7.97
N THR A 40 -11.66 -0.38 -8.52
CA THR A 40 -12.43 -1.50 -7.93
C THR A 40 -11.88 -1.87 -6.56
N THR A 41 -10.55 -1.86 -6.40
CA THR A 41 -9.89 -2.12 -5.11
C THR A 41 -10.12 -0.98 -4.12
N GLN A 42 -10.09 0.27 -4.59
CA GLN A 42 -10.45 1.43 -3.76
C GLN A 42 -11.92 1.44 -3.34
N ASN A 43 -12.82 1.03 -4.24
CA ASN A 43 -14.26 1.03 -4.02
C ASN A 43 -14.77 -0.26 -3.34
N ALA A 44 -13.87 -1.11 -2.83
CA ALA A 44 -14.20 -2.31 -2.06
C ALA A 44 -13.80 -2.17 -0.58
N PRO A 45 -14.31 -1.15 0.16
CA PRO A 45 -13.92 -0.92 1.55
C PRO A 45 -14.28 -2.10 2.47
N SER A 46 -15.37 -2.82 2.17
CA SER A 46 -15.80 -4.00 2.94
C SER A 46 -14.72 -5.08 2.99
N LEU A 47 -14.04 -5.36 1.87
CA LEU A 47 -12.97 -6.34 1.83
C LEU A 47 -11.81 -5.95 2.76
N GLN A 48 -11.40 -4.68 2.73
CA GLN A 48 -10.35 -4.20 3.61
C GLN A 48 -10.77 -4.29 5.08
N THR A 49 -11.99 -3.88 5.41
CA THR A 49 -12.53 -3.96 6.78
C THR A 49 -12.57 -5.40 7.28
N GLU A 50 -13.16 -6.33 6.52
CA GLU A 50 -13.28 -7.74 6.90
C GLU A 50 -11.91 -8.39 7.11
N LEU A 51 -10.94 -8.10 6.23
CA LEU A 51 -9.58 -8.60 6.39
C LEU A 51 -8.88 -7.99 7.59
N THR A 52 -9.07 -6.69 7.85
CA THR A 52 -8.49 -6.01 9.02
C THR A 52 -9.01 -6.61 10.32
N GLU A 53 -10.32 -6.86 10.42
CA GLU A 53 -10.93 -7.52 11.57
C GLU A 53 -10.43 -8.95 11.75
N ARG A 54 -10.41 -9.73 10.66
CA ARG A 54 -9.96 -11.15 10.69
C ARG A 54 -8.49 -11.30 11.06
N TYR A 55 -7.64 -10.36 10.65
CA TYR A 55 -6.20 -10.41 10.88
C TYR A 55 -5.71 -9.43 11.93
N MET A 56 -6.62 -8.90 12.76
CA MET A 56 -6.29 -7.97 13.83
C MET A 56 -5.15 -8.50 14.71
N ARG A 57 -4.14 -7.66 14.94
CA ARG A 57 -2.90 -7.97 15.69
C ARG A 57 -1.99 -9.05 15.05
N ARG A 58 -2.24 -9.47 13.81
CA ARG A 58 -1.41 -10.45 13.08
C ARG A 58 -0.67 -9.82 11.90
N LEU A 59 -1.35 -8.96 11.16
CA LEU A 59 -0.79 -8.17 10.06
C LEU A 59 -1.60 -6.90 9.86
N ASP A 60 -1.00 -5.92 9.20
CA ASP A 60 -1.68 -4.71 8.76
C ASP A 60 -2.25 -4.92 7.35
N VAL A 61 -3.49 -4.48 7.12
CA VAL A 61 -4.11 -4.53 5.79
C VAL A 61 -4.07 -3.15 5.16
N LEU A 62 -3.36 -3.03 4.04
CA LEU A 62 -3.22 -1.79 3.28
C LEU A 62 -3.96 -1.89 1.96
N SER A 63 -4.51 -0.78 1.48
CA SER A 63 -5.13 -0.69 0.16
C SER A 63 -4.40 0.34 -0.70
N HIS A 64 -3.89 -0.10 -1.85
CA HIS A 64 -3.26 0.71 -2.87
C HIS A 64 -3.99 0.49 -4.19
N GLY A 65 -4.99 1.33 -4.47
CA GLY A 65 -5.73 1.29 -5.72
C GLY A 65 -6.27 2.66 -6.15
N PRO A 66 -5.41 3.63 -6.48
CA PRO A 66 -5.89 4.91 -7.00
C PRO A 66 -6.73 4.70 -8.27
N GLY A 67 -7.85 5.41 -8.36
CA GLY A 67 -8.82 5.22 -9.43
C GLY A 67 -8.25 5.57 -10.83
N GLY A 68 -8.69 4.80 -11.82
CA GLY A 68 -8.37 5.04 -13.23
C GLY A 68 -7.07 4.39 -13.74
N TYR A 69 -6.33 3.65 -12.91
CA TYR A 69 -5.09 3.02 -13.35
C TYR A 69 -5.34 1.71 -14.11
N ASN A 70 -4.61 1.52 -15.20
CA ASN A 70 -4.43 0.25 -15.88
C ASN A 70 -3.03 -0.31 -15.58
N THR A 71 -2.70 -1.49 -16.08
CA THR A 71 -1.39 -2.09 -15.83
C THR A 71 -0.21 -1.26 -16.38
N ASN A 72 -0.41 -0.48 -17.46
CA ASN A 72 0.63 0.41 -18.00
C ASN A 72 0.99 1.53 -17.01
N SER A 73 0.00 2.26 -16.51
CA SER A 73 0.22 3.32 -15.51
C SER A 73 0.74 2.77 -14.18
N THR A 74 0.32 1.56 -13.82
CA THR A 74 0.77 0.94 -12.57
C THR A 74 2.27 0.63 -12.58
N LEU A 75 2.80 0.13 -13.70
CA LEU A 75 4.22 -0.17 -13.80
C LEU A 75 5.12 1.06 -13.63
N THR A 76 4.69 2.23 -14.10
CA THR A 76 5.49 3.46 -13.97
C THR A 76 5.54 3.97 -12.53
N LEU A 77 4.56 3.57 -11.70
CA LEU A 77 4.43 4.01 -10.31
C LEU A 77 4.83 2.92 -9.31
N LEU A 78 5.17 1.72 -9.78
CA LEU A 78 5.43 0.56 -8.92
C LEU A 78 6.55 0.86 -7.90
N SER A 79 7.62 1.54 -8.31
CA SER A 79 8.72 1.92 -7.42
C SER A 79 8.32 2.92 -6.32
N SER A 80 7.27 3.70 -6.53
CA SER A 80 6.72 4.61 -5.53
C SER A 80 5.89 3.89 -4.48
N PHE A 81 5.21 2.79 -4.87
CA PHE A 81 4.44 1.95 -3.95
C PHE A 81 5.32 0.95 -3.21
N PHE A 82 6.34 0.42 -3.90
CA PHE A 82 7.27 -0.57 -3.40
C PHE A 82 8.69 -0.03 -3.52
N PRO A 83 9.11 0.87 -2.62
CA PRO A 83 10.50 1.27 -2.58
C PRO A 83 11.37 0.03 -2.38
N ALA A 84 12.49 -0.04 -3.10
CA ALA A 84 13.42 -1.19 -3.11
C ALA A 84 14.24 -1.32 -1.82
N VAL A 85 13.59 -1.10 -0.66
CA VAL A 85 14.17 -1.21 0.66
C VAL A 85 13.77 -2.57 1.22
N ALA A 86 14.78 -3.40 1.51
CA ALA A 86 14.53 -4.69 2.13
C ALA A 86 13.83 -4.52 3.50
N PRO A 87 12.93 -5.44 3.88
CA PRO A 87 12.31 -5.43 5.20
C PRO A 87 13.36 -5.34 6.30
N SER A 88 13.08 -4.56 7.33
CA SER A 88 14.01 -4.28 8.42
C SER A 88 13.26 -4.12 9.75
N LYS A 89 13.98 -3.78 10.82
CA LYS A 89 13.33 -3.45 12.11
C LYS A 89 12.40 -2.24 12.04
N THR A 90 12.52 -1.41 11.01
CA THR A 90 11.70 -0.20 10.83
C THR A 90 10.89 -0.22 9.53
N VAL A 91 11.09 -1.23 8.67
CA VAL A 91 10.40 -1.37 7.38
C VAL A 91 9.59 -2.66 7.40
N PRO A 92 8.25 -2.58 7.30
CA PRO A 92 7.38 -3.75 7.32
C PRO A 92 7.65 -4.67 6.13
N ARG A 93 7.51 -5.98 6.38
CA ARG A 93 7.52 -6.99 5.31
C ARG A 93 6.13 -7.11 4.71
N VAL A 94 6.02 -7.05 3.39
CA VAL A 94 4.81 -7.52 2.68
C VAL A 94 4.75 -9.05 2.75
N ALA A 95 3.80 -9.60 3.50
CA ALA A 95 3.62 -11.04 3.65
C ALA A 95 2.80 -11.63 2.50
N ALA A 96 1.85 -10.87 1.98
CA ALA A 96 1.04 -11.22 0.82
C ALA A 96 0.55 -9.95 0.11
N MET A 97 0.29 -10.08 -1.18
CA MET A 97 -0.27 -9.02 -2.02
C MET A 97 -1.30 -9.62 -2.97
N THR A 98 -2.45 -8.98 -3.10
CA THR A 98 -3.41 -9.28 -4.19
C THR A 98 -3.12 -8.35 -5.35
N VAL A 99 -3.26 -8.83 -6.59
CA VAL A 99 -3.15 -8.01 -7.80
C VAL A 99 -4.48 -8.05 -8.54
N HIS A 100 -5.20 -6.93 -8.57
CA HIS A 100 -6.54 -6.83 -9.17
C HIS A 100 -6.58 -5.70 -10.21
N PHE A 101 -6.21 -6.03 -11.44
CA PHE A 101 -6.27 -5.16 -12.63
C PHE A 101 -7.01 -5.87 -13.76
N GLY A 102 -7.36 -5.11 -14.81
CA GLY A 102 -7.94 -5.64 -16.03
C GLY A 102 -9.19 -4.90 -16.49
N ALA A 103 -9.95 -4.29 -15.58
CA ALA A 103 -11.16 -3.55 -15.93
C ALA A 103 -10.84 -2.37 -16.86
N ASN A 104 -9.90 -1.51 -16.44
CA ASN A 104 -9.45 -0.36 -17.21
C ASN A 104 -8.64 -0.77 -18.46
N ASP A 105 -7.79 -1.80 -18.36
CA ASP A 105 -7.02 -2.36 -19.48
C ASP A 105 -7.93 -2.82 -20.62
N SER A 106 -9.10 -3.38 -20.29
CA SER A 106 -10.07 -3.93 -21.24
C SER A 106 -10.95 -2.91 -21.96
N CYS A 107 -10.73 -1.61 -21.75
CA CYS A 107 -11.42 -0.54 -22.50
C CYS A 107 -11.26 -0.71 -24.02
N SER A 108 -12.13 -0.08 -24.80
CA SER A 108 -12.06 -0.20 -26.27
C SER A 108 -10.78 0.43 -26.85
N PRO A 109 -10.24 -0.10 -27.97
CA PRO A 109 -9.13 0.55 -28.66
C PRO A 109 -9.45 2.02 -28.98
N GLY A 110 -8.52 2.91 -28.62
CA GLY A 110 -8.70 4.36 -28.74
C GLY A 110 -9.04 5.06 -27.41
N GLU A 111 -9.46 4.31 -26.39
CA GLU A 111 -9.64 4.84 -25.04
C GLU A 111 -8.29 5.02 -24.33
N PRO A 112 -8.12 6.05 -23.47
CA PRO A 112 -6.85 6.32 -22.77
C PRO A 112 -6.33 5.17 -21.91
N GLN A 113 -7.25 4.33 -21.41
CA GLN A 113 -6.93 3.22 -20.51
C GLN A 113 -6.72 1.89 -21.24
N TYR A 114 -6.98 1.83 -22.55
CA TYR A 114 -6.82 0.60 -23.32
C TYR A 114 -5.40 0.04 -23.22
N CYS A 115 -5.33 -1.26 -22.99
CA CYS A 115 -4.12 -2.05 -23.03
C CYS A 115 -4.43 -3.33 -23.79
N ASP A 116 -3.71 -3.60 -24.88
CA ASP A 116 -3.90 -4.84 -25.61
C ASP A 116 -3.53 -6.06 -24.76
N LEU A 117 -4.06 -7.24 -25.12
CA LEU A 117 -3.95 -8.44 -24.31
C LEU A 117 -2.51 -8.90 -24.08
N ASP A 118 -1.62 -8.71 -25.06
CA ASP A 118 -0.24 -9.17 -24.93
C ASP A 118 0.57 -8.23 -24.04
N THR A 119 0.36 -6.92 -24.17
CA THR A 119 0.90 -5.91 -23.24
C THR A 119 0.39 -6.13 -21.82
N PHE A 120 -0.91 -6.36 -21.64
CA PHE A 120 -1.50 -6.66 -20.33
C PHE A 120 -0.83 -7.88 -19.67
N LYS A 121 -0.69 -8.99 -20.40
CA LYS A 121 -0.02 -10.20 -19.90
C LYS A 121 1.44 -9.92 -19.53
N LEU A 122 2.15 -9.14 -20.34
CA LEU A 122 3.53 -8.76 -20.06
C LEU A 122 3.62 -7.91 -18.79
N ASN A 123 2.71 -6.96 -18.63
CA ASN A 123 2.69 -6.09 -17.47
C ASN A 123 2.38 -6.85 -16.18
N ILE A 124 1.43 -7.78 -16.21
CA ILE A 124 1.15 -8.63 -15.04
C ILE A 124 2.38 -9.43 -14.64
N ARG A 125 3.13 -9.99 -15.60
CA ARG A 125 4.40 -10.67 -15.26
C ARG A 125 5.38 -9.73 -14.58
N ARG A 126 5.60 -8.53 -15.13
CA ARG A 126 6.47 -7.51 -14.53
C ARG A 126 6.04 -7.02 -13.15
N ILE A 127 4.74 -7.05 -12.85
CA ILE A 127 4.21 -6.70 -11.51
C ILE A 127 4.51 -7.82 -10.50
N LEU A 128 4.62 -9.07 -10.96
CA LEU A 128 4.82 -10.25 -10.14
C LEU A 128 6.30 -10.66 -9.98
N ASP A 129 7.17 -10.23 -10.89
CA ASP A 129 8.62 -10.44 -10.86
C ASP A 129 9.32 -9.54 -9.82
#